data_AF-A0A955BXN7-F1
#
_entry.id   AF-A0A955BXN7-F1
#
_cell.length_a   1.000
_cell.length_b   1.000
_cell.length_c   1.000
_cell.angle_alpha   90.00
_cell.angle_beta   90.00
_cell.angle_gamma   90.00
#
_symmetry.space_group_name_H-M   'P 1'
#
loop_
_entity.id
_entity.type
_entity.pdbx_description
1 polymer ?
#
loop_
_entity_poly.entity_id
_entity_poly.type
_entity_poly.pdbx_seq_one_letter_code
_entity_poly.pdbx_strand_id
1 'polypeptide(L)' 'MKRLAVVLSQGQSNNPTKRNLEEEIVAQLIGMPGIDVTIIPHLYDLKPDGTGMMALQGIGT' A
#
# COMPACT_ATOMS: atom_id res chain seq x y z
N MET A 1 14.79 6.25 15.11
CA MET A 1 13.89 5.11 15.42
C MET A 1 13.61 4.37 14.13
N LYS A 2 13.59 3.04 14.15
CA LYS A 2 13.31 2.23 12.94
C LYS A 2 11.80 2.24 12.69
N ARG A 3 11.36 2.65 11.50
CA ARG A 3 9.95 2.65 11.10
C ARG A 3 9.62 1.33 10.41
N LEU A 4 8.39 0.84 10.58
CA LEU A 4 7.89 -0.36 9.92
C LEU A 4 7.28 0.04 8.58
N ALA A 5 7.85 -0.44 7.48
CA ALA A 5 7.25 -0.29 6.16
C ALA A 5 6.09 -1.28 6.01
N VAL A 6 4.90 -0.76 5.70
CA VAL A 6 3.70 -1.54 5.43
C VAL A 6 3.25 -1.25 4.01
N VAL A 7 3.22 -2.29 3.18
CA VAL A 7 2.80 -2.19 1.78
C VAL A 7 1.42 -2.82 1.61
N LEU A 8 0.47 -2.05 1.07
CA LEU A 8 -0.88 -2.48 0.78
C LEU A 8 -1.09 -2.54 -0.73
N SER A 9 -1.24 -3.74 -1.28
CA SER A 9 -1.68 -3.93 -2.66
C SER A 9 -3.20 -3.92 -2.74
N GLN A 10 -3.76 -3.05 -3.57
CA GLN A 10 -5.21 -2.99 -3.77
C GLN A 10 -5.73 -4.22 -4.50
N GLY A 11 -6.90 -4.73 -4.12
CA GLY A 11 -7.56 -5.81 -4.85
C GLY A 11 -8.16 -5.34 -6.18
N GLN A 12 -8.31 -6.24 -7.16
CA GLN A 12 -9.05 -5.97 -8.41
C GLN A 12 -10.58 -5.95 -8.24
N SER A 13 -11.06 -6.16 -7.03
CA SER A 13 -12.48 -6.27 -6.75
C SER A 13 -13.18 -4.91 -6.75
N ASN A 14 -14.23 -4.78 -7.54
CA ASN A 14 -15.14 -3.63 -7.48
C ASN A 14 -16.20 -3.73 -6.36
N ASN A 15 -16.16 -4.77 -5.52
CA ASN A 15 -17.07 -4.90 -4.39
C ASN A 15 -16.82 -3.77 -3.37
N PRO A 16 -17.84 -2.95 -3.04
CA PRO A 16 -17.69 -1.80 -2.15
C PRO A 16 -17.30 -2.20 -0.72
N THR A 17 -17.74 -3.36 -0.23
CA THR A 17 -17.37 -3.84 1.10
C THR A 17 -15.88 -4.16 1.19
N LYS A 18 -15.28 -4.72 0.13
CA LYS A 18 -13.84 -4.99 0.08
C LYS A 18 -13.03 -3.71 -0.02
N ARG A 19 -13.49 -2.75 -0.82
CA ARG A 19 -12.87 -1.44 -0.94
C ARG A 19 -12.87 -0.68 0.39
N ASN A 20 -14.00 -0.64 1.08
CA ASN A 20 -14.11 0.00 2.38
C ASN A 20 -13.15 -0.62 3.40
N LEU A 21 -12.97 -1.95 3.38
CA LEU A 21 -12.01 -2.61 4.25
C LEU A 21 -10.57 -2.17 3.97
N GLU A 22 -10.17 -2.09 2.70
CA GLU A 22 -8.84 -1.60 2.31
C GLU A 22 -8.62 -0.14 2.77
N GLU A 23 -9.62 0.72 2.56
CA GLU A 23 -9.58 2.12 2.99
C GLU A 23 -9.49 2.26 4.52
N GLU A 24 -10.23 1.44 5.27
CA GLU A 24 -10.19 1.42 6.73
C GLU A 24 -8.81 1.01 7.27
N ILE A 25 -8.20 -0.01 6.66
CA ILE A 25 -6.83 -0.45 7.00
C ILE A 25 -5.83 0.69 6.77
N VAL A 26 -5.90 1.35 5.61
CA VAL A 26 -5.04 2.50 5.29
C VAL A 26 -5.23 3.62 6.31
N ALA A 27 -6.48 3.99 6.61
CA ALA A 27 -6.80 5.07 7.54
C ALA A 27 -6.24 4.81 8.94
N GLN A 28 -6.34 3.57 9.44
CA GLN A 28 -5.77 3.20 10.74
C GLN A 28 -4.24 3.30 10.74
N LEU A 29 -3.57 2.82 9.68
CA LEU A 29 -2.11 2.77 9.64
C LEU A 29 -1.43 4.13 9.47
N ILE A 30 -2.03 5.07 8.74
CA ILE A 30 -1.46 6.42 8.53
C ILE A 30 -1.28 7.19 9.85
N GLY A 31 -2.17 6.96 10.83
CA GLY A 31 -2.11 7.59 12.14
C GLY A 31 -1.13 6.94 13.11
N MET A 32 -0.57 5.77 12.79
CA MET A 32 0.25 5.01 13.71
C MET A 32 1.68 5.53 13.76
N PRO A 33 2.21 5.88 14.95
CA PRO A 33 3.58 6.33 15.08
C PRO A 33 4.56 5.21 14.71
N GLY A 34 5.54 5.54 13.88
CA GLY A 34 6.57 4.59 13.45
C GLY A 34 6.16 3.65 12.32
N ILE A 35 5.05 3.90 11.63
CA ILE A 35 4.63 3.16 10.43
C ILE A 35 4.81 4.04 9.18
N ASP A 36 5.34 3.45 8.12
CA ASP A 36 5.37 4.02 6.77
C ASP A 36 4.48 3.19 5.86
N VAL A 37 3.33 3.77 5.48
CA VAL A 37 2.34 3.10 4.65
C VAL A 37 2.59 3.44 3.18
N THR A 38 2.70 2.42 2.34
CA THR A 38 2.78 2.57 0.88
C THR A 38 1.65 1.79 0.24
N ILE A 39 0.84 2.44 -0.59
CA ILE A 39 -0.24 1.80 -1.34
C ILE A 39 0.24 1.57 -2.76
N ILE A 40 0.09 0.35 -3.27
CA ILE A 40 0.42 -0.02 -4.64
C ILE A 40 -0.82 -0.57 -5.35
N PRO A 41 -0.85 -0.51 -6.70
CA PRO A 41 -1.87 -1.21 -7.47
C PRO A 41 -1.88 -2.71 -7.17
N HIS A 42 -2.87 -3.40 -7.71
CA HIS A 42 -2.89 -4.85 -7.66
C HIS A 42 -1.61 -5.44 -8.28
N LEU A 43 -1.13 -6.56 -7.71
CA LEU A 43 0.18 -7.11 -8.03
C LEU A 43 0.35 -7.50 -9.52
N TYR A 44 -0.74 -7.91 -10.18
CA TYR A 44 -0.72 -8.26 -11.60
C TYR A 44 -0.67 -7.05 -12.53
N ASP A 45 -1.00 -5.86 -12.01
CA ASP A 45 -0.98 -4.60 -12.75
C ASP A 45 0.36 -3.86 -12.57
N LEU A 46 1.30 -4.44 -11.81
CA LEU A 46 2.64 -3.90 -11.65
C LEU A 46 3.42 -3.99 -12.96
N LYS A 47 3.84 -2.82 -13.44
CA LYS A 47 4.75 -2.68 -14.58
C LYS A 47 6.15 -2.36 -14.09
N PRO A 48 7.22 -2.83 -14.77
CA PRO A 48 8.60 -2.53 -14.38
C PRO A 48 8.91 -1.04 -14.23
N ASP A 49 8.28 -0.21 -15.05
CA ASP A 49 8.37 1.25 -15.11
C ASP A 49 7.17 1.96 -14.46
N GLY A 50 6.29 1.20 -13.78
CA GLY A 50 5.08 1.71 -13.15
C GLY A 50 5.33 2.33 -11.77
N THR A 51 4.39 3.18 -11.35
CA THR A 51 4.43 3.87 -10.04
C THR A 51 4.51 2.90 -8.85
N GLY A 52 3.87 1.72 -8.95
CA GLY A 52 3.96 0.69 -7.92
C GLY A 52 5.37 0.13 -7.74
N MET A 53 6.10 -0.11 -8.83
CA MET A 53 7.48 -0.56 -8.76
C MET A 53 8.43 0.53 -8.27
N MET A 54 8.22 1.78 -8.68
CA MET A 54 8.98 2.92 -8.15
C MET A 54 8.81 3.06 -6.64
N ALA A 55 7.58 2.92 -6.13
CA ALA A 55 7.31 2.99 -4.70
C ALA A 55 8.02 1.87 -3.93
N LEU A 56 7.97 0.63 -4.44
CA LEU A 56 8.64 -0.52 -3.83
C LEU A 56 10.17 -0.38 -3.80
N GLN A 57 10.78 0.19 -4.83
CA GLN A 57 12.23 0.41 -4.89
C GLN A 57 12.74 1.40 -3.85
N GLY A 58 11.89 2.32 -3.39
CA GLY A 58 12.23 3.30 -2.33
C GLY A 58 12.10 2.77 -0.90
N ILE A 59 11.69 1.50 -0.70
CA ILE A 59 11.51 0.96 0.64
C ILE A 59 12.85 0.44 1.19
N GLY A 60 13.26 0.97 2.33
CA GLY A 60 14.44 0.49 3.06
C GLY A 60 15.77 1.14 2.64
N THR A 61 15.74 2.11 1.72
CA THR A 61 16.81 3.09 1.47
C THR A 61 16.76 4.23 2.47
#